data_AF-A0A0B7KDA0-F1
#
_entry.id   AF-A0A0B7KDA0-F1
#
_cell.length_a   1.000
_cell.length_b   1.000
_cell.length_c   1.000
_cell.angle_alpha   90.00
_cell.angle_beta   90.00
_cell.angle_gamma   90.00
#
_symmetry.space_group_name_H-M   'P 1'
#
loop_
_entity.id
_entity.type
_entity.pdbx_description
1 polymer ?
#
loop_
_entity_poly.entity_id
_entity_poly.type
_entity_poly.pdbx_seq_one_letter_code
_entity_poly.pdbx_strand_id
1 'polypeptide(L)'
;MVKDFPFPHELVGALALRSCSLEHLSVSYMLCARDFYEKCRRTYKWERLQSLALTSPSLTPTGDSGLINELLVTAGRVALRMPKLQDLVLWNGKRGEACAFIYHKESQSRDKASLTWRGTWDFNLDDVAKWWQKNLGPVQVKYVGLQKEIIHSHGDAIYHLRLPRDVIDPESLRQIRQEGMLGGAAAFHGVIGEATEL
;
A
#
# COMPACT_ATOMS: atom_id res chain seq x y z
N MET A 1 -1.08 18.99 -2.43
CA MET A 1 0.21 19.17 -1.74
C MET A 1 0.63 17.80 -1.23
N VAL A 2 1.53 17.11 -1.95
CA VAL A 2 2.05 15.80 -1.54
C VAL A 2 2.91 16.07 -0.31
N LYS A 3 2.63 15.41 0.82
CA LYS A 3 3.52 15.51 1.99
C LYS A 3 4.86 14.93 1.57
N ASP A 4 5.90 15.74 1.60
CA ASP A 4 7.27 15.26 1.43
C ASP A 4 7.53 14.17 2.45
N PHE A 5 7.87 12.97 1.96
CA PHE A 5 8.27 11.89 2.84
C PHE A 5 9.57 12.27 3.55
N PRO A 6 9.72 11.97 4.84
CA PRO A 6 10.90 12.38 5.62
C PRO A 6 12.18 11.62 5.21
N PHE A 7 12.14 10.79 4.17
CA PHE A 7 13.23 9.91 3.78
C PHE A 7 14.08 10.54 2.66
N PRO A 8 15.37 10.82 2.91
CA PRO A 8 16.25 11.43 1.93
C PRO A 8 16.26 10.67 0.60
N HIS A 9 16.18 11.40 -0.49
CA HIS A 9 16.09 10.85 -1.85
C HIS A 9 17.29 9.94 -2.22
N GLU A 10 18.47 10.17 -1.63
CA GLU A 10 19.65 9.31 -1.76
C GLU A 10 19.43 7.92 -1.14
N LEU A 11 18.73 7.86 0.00
CA LEU A 11 18.43 6.61 0.69
C LEU A 11 17.42 5.77 -0.09
N VAL A 12 16.51 6.38 -0.86
CA VAL A 12 15.58 5.66 -1.75
C VAL A 12 16.36 4.83 -2.78
N GLY A 13 17.43 5.41 -3.36
CA GLY A 13 18.29 4.71 -4.31
C GLY A 13 19.05 3.54 -3.69
N ALA A 14 19.61 3.76 -2.50
CA ALA A 14 20.29 2.71 -1.74
C ALA A 14 19.33 1.57 -1.36
N LEU A 15 18.12 1.89 -0.91
CA LEU A 15 17.09 0.92 -0.59
C LEU A 15 16.67 0.11 -1.82
N ALA A 16 16.42 0.76 -2.95
CA ALA A 16 16.08 0.08 -4.20
C ALA A 16 17.17 -0.91 -4.61
N LEU A 17 18.45 -0.55 -4.49
CA LEU A 17 19.56 -1.47 -4.75
C LEU A 17 19.57 -2.65 -3.76
N ARG A 18 19.49 -2.37 -2.45
CA ARG A 18 19.54 -3.40 -1.40
C ARG A 18 18.34 -4.34 -1.44
N SER A 19 17.19 -3.87 -1.93
CA SER A 19 15.99 -4.68 -2.06
C SER A 19 16.16 -5.87 -3.01
N CYS A 20 17.11 -5.81 -3.96
CA CYS A 20 17.37 -6.89 -4.93
C CYS A 20 17.80 -8.21 -4.27
N SER A 21 18.36 -8.16 -3.06
CA SER A 21 18.79 -9.35 -2.31
C SER A 21 17.76 -9.86 -1.29
N LEU A 22 16.63 -9.18 -1.11
CA LEU A 22 15.62 -9.51 -0.10
C LEU A 22 14.59 -10.50 -0.63
N GLU A 23 13.97 -11.24 0.30
CA GLU A 23 12.79 -12.07 0.04
C GLU A 23 11.49 -11.32 0.36
N HIS A 24 11.51 -10.47 1.38
CA HIS A 24 10.37 -9.69 1.82
C HIS A 24 10.80 -8.23 2.01
N LEU A 25 10.01 -7.30 1.47
CA LEU A 25 10.21 -5.88 1.68
C LEU A 25 8.87 -5.21 1.97
N SER A 26 8.74 -4.63 3.16
CA SER A 26 7.66 -3.73 3.52
C SER A 26 8.26 -2.37 3.86
N VAL A 27 7.73 -1.31 3.24
CA VAL A 27 8.11 0.06 3.52
C VAL A 27 6.84 0.90 3.68
N SER A 28 6.48 1.13 4.93
CA SER A 28 5.26 1.84 5.31
C SER A 28 5.57 3.26 5.76
N TYR A 29 4.94 4.25 5.12
CA TYR A 29 5.08 5.69 5.41
C TYR A 29 6.50 6.29 5.43
N MET A 30 7.54 5.51 5.11
CA MET A 30 8.90 6.04 5.00
C MET A 30 9.14 6.71 3.64
N LEU A 31 8.59 6.16 2.55
CA LEU A 31 8.76 6.71 1.21
C LEU A 31 7.52 6.46 0.35
N CYS A 32 7.40 7.18 -0.77
CA CYS A 32 6.38 6.94 -1.78
C CYS A 32 6.77 5.79 -2.70
N ALA A 33 5.82 4.92 -3.04
CA ALA A 33 6.02 3.86 -4.03
C ALA A 33 6.52 4.39 -5.39
N ARG A 34 6.07 5.58 -5.81
CA ARG A 34 6.54 6.25 -7.03
C ARG A 34 8.05 6.48 -6.99
N ASP A 35 8.55 7.11 -5.93
CA ASP A 35 9.97 7.42 -5.75
C ASP A 35 10.82 6.14 -5.75
N PHE A 36 10.33 5.08 -5.10
CA PHE A 36 11.00 3.77 -5.13
C PHE A 36 11.12 3.24 -6.56
N TYR A 37 10.03 3.24 -7.32
CA TYR A 37 10.04 2.74 -8.70
C TYR A 37 10.89 3.59 -9.65
N GLU A 38 10.97 4.91 -9.45
CA GLU A 38 11.86 5.79 -10.21
C GLU A 38 13.35 5.44 -10.00
N LYS A 39 13.71 4.94 -8.81
CA LYS A 39 15.08 4.47 -8.52
C LYS A 39 15.37 3.05 -8.97
N CYS A 40 14.36 2.28 -9.36
CA CYS A 40 14.50 0.91 -9.83
C CYS A 40 15.10 0.84 -11.26
N ARG A 41 16.43 0.98 -11.35
CA ARG A 41 17.19 0.89 -12.62
C ARG A 41 16.83 -0.37 -13.40
N ARG A 42 16.85 -0.31 -14.74
CA ARG A 42 16.50 -1.44 -15.63
C ARG A 42 17.34 -2.70 -15.39
N THR A 43 18.57 -2.55 -14.93
CA THR A 43 19.50 -3.65 -14.62
C THR A 43 19.15 -4.38 -13.32
N TYR A 44 18.31 -3.81 -12.47
CA TYR A 44 17.93 -4.43 -11.20
C TYR A 44 17.01 -5.62 -11.45
N LYS A 45 17.31 -6.71 -10.74
CA LYS A 45 16.55 -7.95 -10.71
C LYS A 45 16.38 -8.40 -9.27
N TRP A 46 15.20 -8.90 -8.96
CA TRP A 46 14.80 -9.35 -7.63
C TRP A 46 14.57 -10.85 -7.64
N GLU A 47 15.65 -11.61 -7.82
CA GLU A 47 15.61 -13.07 -8.01
C GLU A 47 15.00 -13.84 -6.82
N ARG A 48 14.94 -13.18 -5.66
CA ARG A 48 14.49 -13.75 -4.39
C ARG A 48 13.21 -13.14 -3.84
N LEU A 49 12.81 -11.96 -4.33
CA LEU A 49 11.72 -11.20 -3.72
C LEU A 49 10.38 -11.92 -3.96
N GLN A 50 9.71 -12.23 -2.87
CA GLN A 50 8.42 -12.91 -2.78
C GLN A 50 7.32 -11.95 -2.37
N SER A 51 7.63 -10.99 -1.49
CA SER A 51 6.66 -10.03 -0.95
C SER A 51 7.18 -8.60 -1.05
N LEU A 52 6.37 -7.70 -1.62
CA LEU A 52 6.63 -6.27 -1.70
C LEU A 52 5.41 -5.48 -1.25
N ALA A 53 5.54 -4.66 -0.21
CA ALA A 53 4.50 -3.73 0.23
C ALA A 53 5.05 -2.31 0.34
N LEU A 54 4.42 -1.37 -0.35
CA LEU A 54 4.82 0.05 -0.37
C LEU A 54 3.61 0.96 -0.14
N THR A 55 3.82 2.06 0.59
CA THR A 55 2.83 3.13 0.73
C THR A 55 2.84 4.05 -0.50
N SER A 56 1.67 4.52 -0.93
CA SER A 56 1.57 5.53 -1.99
C SER A 56 0.47 6.56 -1.69
N PRO A 57 0.81 7.80 -1.28
CA PRO A 57 -0.18 8.84 -0.96
C PRO A 57 -1.10 9.23 -2.12
N SER A 58 -0.70 8.93 -3.36
CA SER A 58 -1.53 9.15 -4.55
C SER A 58 -2.76 8.24 -4.60
N LEU A 59 -2.78 7.16 -3.82
CA LEU A 59 -3.94 6.29 -3.67
C LEU A 59 -4.94 6.95 -2.71
N THR A 60 -5.73 7.88 -3.24
CA THR A 60 -6.72 8.68 -2.51
C THR A 60 -7.95 8.87 -3.42
N PRO A 61 -9.18 8.99 -2.89
CA PRO A 61 -10.40 9.12 -3.70
C PRO A 61 -10.39 10.35 -4.62
N THR A 62 -9.68 11.40 -4.21
CA THR A 62 -9.51 12.65 -4.96
C THR A 62 -8.28 12.64 -5.88
N GLY A 63 -7.59 11.49 -5.99
CA GLY A 63 -6.40 11.33 -6.80
C GLY A 63 -6.75 11.24 -8.29
N ASP A 64 -5.82 11.70 -9.13
CA ASP A 64 -5.97 11.56 -10.58
C ASP A 64 -5.95 10.07 -10.98
N SER A 65 -7.01 9.60 -11.63
CA SER A 65 -7.17 8.20 -12.00
C SER A 65 -6.12 7.73 -13.02
N GLY A 66 -5.63 8.63 -13.88
CA GLY A 66 -4.55 8.37 -14.81
C GLY A 66 -3.23 8.10 -14.08
N LEU A 67 -2.88 8.93 -13.10
CA LEU A 67 -1.68 8.76 -12.27
C LEU A 67 -1.73 7.50 -11.40
N ILE A 68 -2.93 7.12 -10.92
CA ILE A 68 -3.13 5.85 -10.20
C ILE A 68 -2.93 4.68 -11.15
N ASN A 69 -3.57 4.68 -12.32
CA ASN A 69 -3.37 3.66 -13.35
C ASN A 69 -1.90 3.51 -13.75
N GLU A 70 -1.20 4.62 -13.99
CA GLU A 70 0.23 4.63 -14.32
C GLU A 70 1.08 3.99 -13.21
N LEU A 71 0.81 4.31 -11.95
CA LEU A 71 1.49 3.71 -10.81
C LEU A 71 1.30 2.19 -10.77
N LEU A 72 0.06 1.72 -10.91
CA LEU A 72 -0.27 0.29 -10.86
C LEU A 72 0.31 -0.49 -12.04
N VAL A 73 0.37 0.11 -13.24
CA VAL A 73 1.07 -0.46 -14.40
C VAL A 73 2.59 -0.47 -14.19
N THR A 74 3.15 0.59 -13.61
CA THR A 74 4.58 0.67 -13.30
C THR A 74 4.99 -0.41 -12.29
N ALA A 75 4.17 -0.65 -11.27
CA ALA A 75 4.36 -1.77 -10.36
C ALA A 75 4.41 -3.12 -11.10
N GLY A 76 3.51 -3.34 -12.06
CA GLY A 76 3.52 -4.53 -12.92
C GLY A 76 4.79 -4.65 -13.76
N ARG A 77 5.30 -3.54 -14.32
CA ARG A 77 6.58 -3.52 -15.07
C ARG A 77 7.76 -3.90 -14.21
N VAL A 78 7.76 -3.49 -12.94
CA VAL A 78 8.80 -3.85 -11.98
C VAL A 78 8.65 -5.32 -11.56
N ALA A 79 7.42 -5.79 -11.36
CA ALA A 79 7.09 -7.17 -11.02
C ALA A 79 7.57 -8.20 -12.07
N LEU A 80 7.65 -7.83 -13.36
CA LEU A 80 8.26 -8.67 -14.40
C LEU A 80 9.71 -9.08 -14.09
N ARG A 81 10.39 -8.36 -13.20
CA ARG A 81 11.78 -8.60 -12.79
C ARG A 81 11.89 -9.29 -11.42
N MET A 82 10.77 -9.81 -10.91
CA MET A 82 10.63 -10.51 -9.63
C MET A 82 10.06 -11.92 -9.88
N PRO A 83 10.88 -12.90 -10.33
CA PRO A 83 10.37 -14.21 -10.76
C PRO A 83 9.69 -15.03 -9.65
N LYS A 84 9.98 -14.74 -8.37
CA LYS A 84 9.41 -15.42 -7.21
C LYS A 84 8.28 -14.63 -6.53
N LEU A 85 7.82 -13.53 -7.13
CA LEU A 85 6.81 -12.66 -6.53
C LEU A 85 5.51 -13.43 -6.30
N GLN A 86 5.04 -13.38 -5.05
CA GLN A 86 3.76 -13.91 -4.60
C GLN A 86 2.84 -12.76 -4.23
N ASP A 87 3.34 -11.79 -3.46
CA ASP A 87 2.55 -10.66 -2.98
C ASP A 87 3.14 -9.32 -3.43
N LEU A 88 2.32 -8.49 -4.06
CA LEU A 88 2.64 -7.08 -4.28
C LEU A 88 1.48 -6.22 -3.80
N VAL A 89 1.79 -5.27 -2.92
CA VAL A 89 0.81 -4.42 -2.26
C VAL A 89 1.21 -2.96 -2.39
N LEU A 90 0.31 -2.19 -2.97
CA LEU A 90 0.35 -0.74 -2.94
C LEU A 90 -0.84 -0.24 -2.16
N TRP A 91 -0.59 0.56 -1.13
CA TRP A 91 -1.66 0.94 -0.22
C TRP A 91 -1.50 2.35 0.33
N ASN A 92 -2.59 2.89 0.84
CA ASN A 92 -2.60 4.14 1.57
C ASN A 92 -3.77 4.14 2.57
N GLY A 93 -3.60 4.88 3.64
CA GLY A 93 -4.60 4.97 4.68
C GLY A 93 -4.49 6.30 5.42
N LYS A 94 -5.63 6.93 5.65
CA LYS A 94 -5.81 8.02 6.62
C LYS A 94 -7.26 7.94 7.11
N ARG A 95 -7.61 8.77 8.08
CA ARG A 95 -8.98 8.79 8.64
C ARG A 95 -10.03 8.91 7.53
N GLY A 96 -10.99 7.98 7.50
CA GLY A 96 -12.09 7.91 6.55
C GLY A 96 -11.72 7.42 5.13
N GLU A 97 -10.44 7.22 4.83
CA GLU A 97 -9.96 6.90 3.48
C GLU A 97 -8.83 5.87 3.52
N ALA A 98 -9.13 4.65 3.10
CA ALA A 98 -8.14 3.60 2.95
C ALA A 98 -8.37 2.81 1.66
N CYS A 99 -7.29 2.42 0.98
CA CYS A 99 -7.33 1.41 -0.08
C CYS A 99 -6.00 0.66 -0.21
N ALA A 100 -6.08 -0.50 -0.85
CA ALA A 100 -4.96 -1.34 -1.24
C ALA A 100 -5.24 -1.97 -2.60
N PHE A 101 -4.26 -1.86 -3.49
CA PHE A 101 -4.10 -2.72 -4.65
C PHE A 101 -3.22 -3.90 -4.25
N ILE A 102 -3.74 -5.12 -4.41
CA ILE A 102 -3.09 -6.36 -3.96
C ILE A 102 -3.01 -7.31 -5.16
N TYR A 103 -1.80 -7.57 -5.63
CA TYR A 103 -1.50 -8.74 -6.45
C TYR A 103 -1.14 -9.90 -5.52
N HIS A 104 -1.78 -11.05 -5.73
CA HIS A 104 -1.43 -12.29 -5.05
C HIS A 104 -1.32 -13.42 -6.07
N LYS A 105 -0.25 -14.22 -6.00
CA LYS A 105 -0.04 -15.42 -6.80
C LYS A 105 0.30 -16.59 -5.89
N GLU A 106 -0.47 -17.65 -6.00
CA GLU A 106 -0.27 -18.85 -5.18
C GLU A 106 0.94 -19.66 -5.68
N SER A 107 1.93 -19.89 -4.80
CA SER A 107 3.20 -20.52 -5.18
C SER A 107 3.04 -21.94 -5.75
N GLN A 108 1.96 -22.64 -5.45
CA GLN A 108 1.73 -24.03 -5.87
C GLN A 108 0.80 -24.15 -7.09
N SER A 109 0.18 -23.05 -7.54
CA SER A 109 -0.73 -23.05 -8.67
C SER A 109 -0.27 -22.06 -9.73
N ARG A 110 0.22 -22.58 -10.86
CA ARG A 110 0.82 -21.76 -11.92
C ARG A 110 -0.14 -20.72 -12.51
N ASP A 111 -1.46 -20.93 -12.36
CA ASP A 111 -2.50 -20.15 -13.03
C ASP A 111 -3.44 -19.39 -12.07
N LYS A 112 -3.15 -19.36 -10.77
CA LYS A 112 -3.99 -18.66 -9.78
C LYS A 112 -3.31 -17.40 -9.28
N ALA A 113 -3.41 -16.35 -10.08
CA ALA A 113 -3.10 -15.00 -9.64
C ALA A 113 -4.39 -14.15 -9.54
N SER A 114 -4.38 -13.18 -8.64
CA SER A 114 -5.50 -12.25 -8.48
C SER A 114 -5.01 -10.82 -8.31
N LEU A 115 -5.81 -9.89 -8.82
CA LEU A 115 -5.70 -8.45 -8.58
C LEU A 115 -6.89 -8.02 -7.76
N THR A 116 -6.66 -7.60 -6.53
CA THR A 116 -7.71 -7.16 -5.62
C THR A 116 -7.58 -5.66 -5.40
N TRP A 117 -8.65 -4.93 -5.67
CA TRP A 117 -8.86 -3.60 -5.10
C TRP A 117 -9.66 -3.74 -3.81
N ARG A 118 -9.08 -3.36 -2.69
CA ARG A 118 -9.76 -3.36 -1.39
C ARG A 118 -9.75 -1.95 -0.82
N GLY A 119 -10.89 -1.37 -0.51
CA GLY A 119 -10.90 0.00 -0.01
C GLY A 119 -12.26 0.57 0.30
N THR A 120 -12.22 1.78 0.84
CA THR A 120 -13.36 2.62 1.23
C THR A 120 -13.97 3.41 0.07
N TRP A 121 -13.44 3.22 -1.13
CA TRP A 121 -13.82 3.88 -2.37
C TRP A 121 -13.47 2.98 -3.56
N ASP A 122 -14.21 3.14 -4.65
CA ASP A 122 -14.10 2.30 -5.83
C ASP A 122 -13.07 2.84 -6.82
N PHE A 123 -12.31 1.95 -7.45
CA PHE A 123 -11.40 2.28 -8.54
C PHE A 123 -11.54 1.23 -9.63
N ASN A 124 -11.66 1.64 -10.89
CA ASN A 124 -11.77 0.70 -11.99
C ASN A 124 -10.38 0.13 -12.35
N LEU A 125 -10.20 -1.19 -12.18
CA LEU A 125 -8.96 -1.88 -12.52
C LEU A 125 -8.90 -2.38 -13.97
N ASP A 126 -9.91 -2.19 -14.82
CA ASP A 126 -10.01 -2.85 -16.13
C ASP A 126 -8.75 -2.68 -16.99
N ASP A 127 -8.22 -1.46 -17.11
CA ASP A 127 -7.04 -1.20 -17.94
C ASP A 127 -5.75 -1.73 -17.30
N VAL A 128 -5.64 -1.65 -15.97
CA VAL A 128 -4.54 -2.27 -15.20
C VAL A 128 -4.59 -3.78 -15.39
N ALA A 129 -5.76 -4.40 -15.21
CA ALA A 129 -5.97 -5.82 -15.33
C ALA A 129 -5.63 -6.31 -16.74
N LYS A 130 -6.09 -5.63 -17.81
CA LYS A 130 -5.70 -5.95 -19.20
C LYS A 130 -4.18 -5.93 -19.37
N TRP A 131 -3.50 -4.92 -18.84
CA TRP A 131 -2.05 -4.83 -18.93
C TRP A 131 -1.36 -5.98 -18.17
N TRP A 132 -1.78 -6.25 -16.93
CA TRP A 132 -1.22 -7.31 -16.10
C TRP A 132 -1.47 -8.68 -16.72
N GLN A 133 -2.68 -8.95 -17.22
CA GLN A 133 -3.02 -10.21 -17.91
C GLN A 133 -2.11 -10.47 -19.12
N LYS A 134 -1.90 -9.42 -19.93
CA LYS A 134 -1.07 -9.50 -21.13
C LYS A 134 0.41 -9.82 -20.83
N ASN A 135 0.94 -9.35 -19.69
CA ASN A 135 2.38 -9.40 -19.42
C ASN A 135 2.79 -10.42 -18.33
N LEU A 136 1.94 -10.66 -17.33
CA LEU A 136 2.22 -11.52 -16.17
C LEU A 136 1.37 -12.80 -16.15
N GLY A 137 0.44 -12.94 -17.10
CA GLY A 137 -0.45 -14.08 -17.24
C GLY A 137 -1.83 -13.88 -16.61
N PRO A 138 -2.71 -14.88 -16.69
CA PRO A 138 -4.10 -14.78 -16.24
C PRO A 138 -4.22 -14.28 -14.79
N VAL A 139 -5.07 -13.28 -14.57
CA VAL A 139 -5.40 -12.77 -13.24
C VAL A 139 -6.91 -12.64 -13.05
N GLN A 140 -7.39 -13.06 -11.89
CA GLN A 140 -8.76 -12.81 -11.44
C GLN A 140 -8.84 -11.42 -10.78
N VAL A 141 -9.72 -10.55 -11.28
CA VAL A 141 -9.96 -9.24 -10.67
C VAL A 141 -11.01 -9.38 -9.55
N LYS A 142 -10.76 -8.75 -8.40
CA LYS A 142 -11.63 -8.76 -7.22
C LYS A 142 -11.79 -7.35 -6.67
N TYR A 143 -12.98 -7.04 -6.18
CA TYR A 143 -13.29 -5.79 -5.50
C TYR A 143 -13.79 -6.11 -4.09
N VAL A 144 -13.26 -5.42 -3.08
CA VAL A 144 -13.64 -5.60 -1.68
C VAL A 144 -13.88 -4.23 -1.05
N GLY A 145 -15.14 -3.88 -0.88
CA GLY A 145 -15.56 -2.63 -0.24
C GLY A 145 -15.32 -2.65 1.27
N LEU A 146 -14.92 -1.50 1.82
CA LEU A 146 -14.80 -1.22 3.24
C LEU A 146 -15.69 -0.02 3.59
N GLN A 147 -16.23 -0.01 4.81
CA GLN A 147 -16.93 1.15 5.34
C GLN A 147 -15.92 2.26 5.68
N LYS A 148 -16.28 3.54 5.51
CA LYS A 148 -15.38 4.66 5.81
C LYS A 148 -15.25 4.86 7.33
N GLU A 149 -16.34 4.58 8.02
CA GLU A 149 -16.56 4.84 9.44
C GLU A 149 -15.64 4.01 10.33
N ILE A 150 -15.13 2.88 9.82
CA ILE A 150 -14.22 1.98 10.55
C ILE A 150 -12.74 2.40 10.46
N ILE A 151 -12.40 3.40 9.62
CA ILE A 151 -11.02 3.85 9.43
C ILE A 151 -10.78 5.13 10.24
N HIS A 152 -10.38 4.99 11.50
CA HIS A 152 -10.11 6.14 12.37
C HIS A 152 -8.64 6.58 12.33
N SER A 153 -7.74 5.65 12.03
CA SER A 153 -6.29 5.83 12.10
C SER A 153 -5.55 5.10 10.97
N HIS A 154 -4.24 5.35 10.83
CA HIS A 154 -3.37 4.57 9.95
C HIS A 154 -3.29 3.09 10.36
N GLY A 155 -3.36 2.80 11.66
CA GLY A 155 -3.41 1.43 12.18
C GLY A 155 -4.69 0.70 11.79
N ASP A 156 -5.84 1.40 11.84
CA ASP A 156 -7.11 0.83 11.35
C ASP A 156 -7.06 0.54 9.85
N ALA A 157 -6.44 1.43 9.06
CA ALA A 157 -6.22 1.18 7.65
C ALA A 157 -5.42 -0.11 7.42
N ILE A 158 -4.27 -0.29 8.09
CA ILE A 158 -3.46 -1.52 7.95
C ILE A 158 -4.28 -2.76 8.32
N TYR A 159 -5.02 -2.70 9.44
CA TYR A 159 -5.83 -3.81 9.94
C TYR A 159 -6.98 -4.18 9.00
N HIS A 160 -7.80 -3.20 8.61
CA HIS A 160 -9.00 -3.45 7.80
C HIS A 160 -8.70 -3.69 6.32
N LEU A 161 -7.60 -3.13 5.80
CA LEU A 161 -7.08 -3.51 4.49
C LEU A 161 -6.50 -4.92 4.47
N ARG A 162 -6.35 -5.59 5.63
CA ARG A 162 -5.78 -6.95 5.75
C ARG A 162 -4.54 -7.12 4.88
N LEU A 163 -3.59 -6.20 5.05
CA LEU A 163 -2.32 -6.24 4.33
C LEU A 163 -1.56 -7.53 4.73
N PRO A 164 -0.71 -8.09 3.86
CA PRO A 164 0.09 -9.28 4.16
C PRO A 164 0.92 -9.09 5.45
N ARG A 165 1.20 -10.20 6.15
CA ARG A 165 1.81 -10.21 7.49
C ARG A 165 3.11 -9.40 7.60
N ASP A 166 3.85 -9.24 6.51
CA ASP A 166 5.14 -8.56 6.50
C ASP A 166 5.02 -7.03 6.63
N VAL A 167 3.81 -6.46 6.58
CA VAL A 167 3.64 -5.00 6.62
C VAL A 167 3.91 -4.42 8.01
N ILE A 168 3.41 -5.10 9.04
CA ILE A 168 3.64 -4.77 10.44
C ILE A 168 3.40 -6.02 11.29
N ASP A 169 4.21 -6.20 12.33
CA ASP A 169 3.98 -7.25 13.31
C ASP A 169 2.59 -7.09 13.97
N PRO A 170 1.81 -8.18 14.13
CA PRO A 170 0.46 -8.10 14.68
C PRO A 170 0.36 -7.46 16.07
N GLU A 171 1.35 -7.67 16.95
CA GLU A 171 1.35 -7.10 18.29
C GLU A 171 1.63 -5.60 18.24
N SER A 172 2.59 -5.20 17.40
CA SER A 172 2.87 -3.78 17.12
C SER A 172 1.64 -3.08 16.53
N LEU A 173 0.92 -3.73 15.62
CA LEU A 173 -0.33 -3.19 15.07
C LEU A 173 -1.41 -3.02 16.14
N ARG A 174 -1.54 -3.99 17.05
CA ARG A 174 -2.47 -3.92 18.18
C ARG A 174 -2.16 -2.69 19.05
N GLN A 175 -0.88 -2.46 19.35
CA GLN A 175 -0.42 -1.30 20.12
C GLN A 175 -0.72 0.02 19.41
N ILE A 176 -0.38 0.16 18.13
CA ILE A 176 -0.65 1.39 17.34
C ILE A 176 -2.14 1.72 17.34
N ARG A 177 -3.01 0.71 17.22
CA ARG A 177 -4.47 0.92 17.25
C ARG A 177 -4.94 1.36 18.63
N GLN A 178 -4.41 0.76 19.70
CA GLN A 178 -4.73 1.15 21.08
C GLN A 178 -4.30 2.59 21.37
N GLU A 179 -3.08 2.96 21.01
CA GLU A 179 -2.57 4.33 21.17
C GLU A 179 -3.36 5.34 20.33
N GLY A 180 -3.73 4.99 19.09
CA GLY A 180 -4.58 5.81 18.23
C GLY A 180 -5.97 6.05 18.83
N MET A 181 -6.56 5.06 19.49
CA MET A 181 -7.84 5.20 20.20
C MET A 181 -7.70 6.10 21.43
N LEU A 182 -6.64 5.94 22.23
CA LEU A 182 -6.38 6.76 23.42
C LEU A 182 -6.09 8.23 23.08
N GLY A 183 -5.29 8.49 22.05
CA GLY A 183 -5.01 9.85 21.55
C GLY A 183 -6.23 10.52 20.93
N GLY A 184 -7.12 9.75 20.29
CA GLY A 184 -8.42 10.24 19.80
C GLY A 184 -9.38 10.60 20.93
N ALA A 185 -9.46 9.78 21.98
CA ALA A 185 -10.31 10.03 23.15
C ALA A 185 -9.87 11.27 23.94
N ALA A 186 -8.56 11.50 24.09
CA ALA A 186 -8.03 12.72 24.71
C ALA A 186 -8.37 13.99 23.92
N ALA A 187 -8.38 13.93 22.58
CA ALA A 187 -8.77 15.05 21.73
C ALA A 187 -10.27 15.39 21.82
N PHE A 188 -11.14 14.41 22.11
CA PHE A 188 -12.56 14.65 22.35
C PHE A 188 -12.86 15.27 23.72
N HIS A 189 -12.01 15.06 24.72
CA HIS A 189 -12.15 15.72 26.04
C HIS A 189 -11.68 17.18 26.06
N GLY A 190 -10.88 17.62 25.07
CA GLY A 190 -10.39 19.00 24.99
C GLY A 190 -11.35 20.03 24.36
N VAL A 191 -12.55 19.62 23.94
CA VAL A 191 -13.53 20.51 23.24
C VAL A 191 -14.71 20.92 24.14
N ILE A 192 -14.77 20.42 25.38
CA ILE A 192 -15.83 20.76 26.35
C ILE A 192 -15.18 21.37 27.59
N GLY A 193 -14.81 22.65 27.48
CA GLY A 193 -14.27 23.38 28.62
C GLY A 193 -13.77 24.76 28.26
N GLU A 194 -14.67 25.67 27.88
CA GLU A 194 -14.58 27.10 28.22
C GLU A 194 -15.83 27.84 27.70
N ALA A 195 -16.88 27.83 28.52
CA ALA A 195 -17.94 28.83 28.45
C ALA A 195 -18.67 28.86 29.79
N THR A 196 -18.14 29.61 30.77
CA THR A 196 -18.89 30.33 31.82
C THR A 196 -17.93 31.13 32.69
N GLU A 197 -18.36 32.35 33.05
CA GLU A 197 -17.75 33.39 33.92
C GLU A 197 -16.80 34.34 33.16
N LEU A 198 -17.13 35.61 32.88
CA LEU A 198 -18.03 36.60 33.49
C LEU A 198 -18.70 37.49 32.42
#